data_AF-A0A6A4WUT7-F1
#
_entry.id   AF-A0A6A4WUT7-F1
#
_cell.length_a   1.000
_cell.length_b   1.000
_cell.length_c   1.000
_cell.angle_alpha   90.00
_cell.angle_beta   90.00
_cell.angle_gamma   90.00
#
_symmetry.space_group_name_H-M   'P 1'
#
loop_
_entity.id
_entity.type
_entity.pdbx_description
1 polymer ?
#
loop_
_entity_poly.entity_id
_entity_poly.type
_entity_poly.pdbx_seq_one_letter_code
_entity_poly.pdbx_strand_id
1 'polypeptide(L)'
;MVKKYLCDYCGTRFAYSPDTWRRHVRGAAHMAARAEHYRQLASAGDQWRSEVAGRRPCWRLSTPAGCPFGDDCRFSHLSPEELERLRAEAEAEHRPPPSLADWLRERPRLAEQEVTEGPTVRWRPPPAVRQMAGVTPSLRPLEAAVAPHLIADWG
;
A
#
# COMPACT_ATOMS: atom_id res chain seq x y z
N MET A 1 27.25 -18.04 18.50
CA MET A 1 26.29 -16.91 18.65
C MET A 1 24.96 -17.35 18.05
N VAL A 2 23.89 -17.49 18.86
CA VAL A 2 22.59 -17.98 18.36
C VAL A 2 21.91 -16.87 17.58
N LYS A 3 21.54 -17.11 16.32
CA LYS A 3 20.74 -16.18 15.51
C LYS A 3 19.40 -15.95 16.21
N LYS A 4 18.94 -14.70 16.29
CA LYS A 4 17.64 -14.33 16.90
C LYS A 4 16.76 -13.72 15.84
N TYR A 5 15.48 -14.11 15.81
CA TYR A 5 14.46 -13.44 15.01
C TYR A 5 13.86 -12.28 15.79
N LEU A 6 13.55 -11.20 15.08
CA LEU A 6 12.77 -10.07 15.55
C LEU A 6 11.42 -10.11 14.83
N CYS A 7 10.33 -9.94 15.57
CA CYS A 7 9.01 -9.73 15.00
C CYS A 7 8.70 -8.23 15.00
N ASP A 8 8.45 -7.65 13.83
CA ASP A 8 8.22 -6.20 13.70
C ASP A 8 6.92 -5.75 14.35
N TYR A 9 5.87 -6.58 14.33
CA TYR A 9 4.59 -6.27 14.98
C TYR A 9 4.68 -6.30 16.51
N CYS A 10 5.49 -7.19 17.07
CA CYS A 10 5.54 -7.40 18.53
C CYS A 10 6.78 -6.78 19.20
N GLY A 11 7.80 -6.38 18.44
CA GLY A 11 9.09 -5.90 18.96
C GLY A 11 9.91 -6.95 19.73
N THR A 12 9.46 -8.21 19.78
CA THR A 12 10.08 -9.27 20.59
C THR A 12 11.19 -9.99 19.82
N ARG A 13 12.30 -10.27 20.51
CA ARG A 13 13.44 -11.03 19.98
C ARG A 13 13.45 -12.42 20.58
N PHE A 14 13.46 -13.46 19.75
CA PHE A 14 13.49 -14.85 20.20
C PHE A 14 14.50 -15.69 19.42
N ALA A 15 14.90 -16.84 19.97
CA ALA A 15 15.88 -17.72 19.34
C ALA A 15 15.38 -18.25 17.98
N TYR A 16 16.31 -18.44 17.04
CA TYR A 16 16.03 -19.02 15.73
C TYR A 16 15.54 -20.46 15.86
N SER A 17 14.23 -20.66 15.77
CA SER A 17 13.60 -21.97 15.61
C SER A 17 12.32 -21.81 14.76
N PRO A 18 12.15 -22.61 13.69
CA PRO A 18 10.95 -22.54 12.86
C PRO A 18 9.64 -22.81 13.63
N ASP A 19 9.68 -23.66 14.66
CA ASP A 19 8.52 -23.99 15.50
C ASP A 19 8.17 -22.86 16.48
N THR A 20 9.17 -22.17 17.03
CA THR A 20 8.93 -21.00 17.89
C THR A 20 8.33 -19.85 17.08
N TRP A 21 8.83 -19.62 15.86
CA TRP A 21 8.27 -18.63 14.94
C TRP A 21 6.83 -18.96 14.55
N ARG A 22 6.53 -20.21 14.14
CA ARG A 22 5.16 -20.62 13.79
C ARG A 22 4.18 -20.45 14.94
N ARG A 23 4.57 -20.84 16.17
CA ARG A 23 3.75 -20.64 17.37
C ARG A 23 3.56 -19.16 17.70
N HIS A 24 4.61 -18.35 17.54
CA HIS A 24 4.53 -16.91 17.75
C HIS A 24 3.53 -16.25 16.81
N VAL A 25 3.66 -16.45 15.49
CA VAL A 25 2.82 -15.79 14.48
C VAL A 25 1.34 -16.21 14.55
N ARG A 26 1.06 -17.45 14.99
CA ARG A 26 -0.32 -17.93 15.21
C ARG A 26 -0.88 -17.58 16.59
N GLY A 27 -0.08 -16.98 17.47
CA GLY A 27 -0.49 -16.62 18.82
C GLY A 27 -1.43 -15.42 18.83
N ALA A 28 -2.38 -15.40 19.77
CA ALA A 28 -3.36 -14.32 19.91
C ALA A 28 -2.70 -12.93 20.07
N ALA A 29 -1.60 -12.85 20.83
CA ALA A 29 -0.86 -11.60 21.01
C ALA A 29 -0.30 -11.05 19.70
N HIS A 30 0.25 -11.91 18.83
CA HIS A 30 0.74 -11.50 17.52
C HIS A 30 -0.42 -11.06 16.62
N MET A 31 -1.51 -11.83 16.59
CA MET A 31 -2.69 -11.50 15.78
C MET A 31 -3.31 -10.16 16.21
N ALA A 32 -3.38 -9.89 17.52
CA ALA A 32 -3.85 -8.61 18.05
C ALA A 32 -2.90 -7.46 17.69
N ALA A 33 -1.58 -7.63 17.90
CA ALA A 33 -0.58 -6.63 17.54
C ALA A 33 -0.57 -6.33 16.03
N ARG A 34 -0.75 -7.37 15.21
CA ARG A 34 -0.88 -7.24 13.76
C ARG A 34 -2.15 -6.49 13.38
N ALA A 35 -3.29 -6.84 13.98
CA ALA A 35 -4.55 -6.15 13.72
C ALA A 35 -4.45 -4.66 14.09
N GLU A 36 -3.88 -4.36 15.26
CA GLU A 36 -3.67 -2.98 15.73
C GLU A 36 -2.76 -2.18 14.80
N HIS A 37 -1.66 -2.77 14.34
CA HIS A 37 -0.78 -2.13 13.37
C HIS A 37 -1.53 -1.71 12.10
N TYR A 38 -2.40 -2.57 11.57
CA TYR A 38 -3.20 -2.22 10.39
C TYR A 38 -4.35 -1.26 10.70
N ARG A 39 -4.91 -1.27 11.92
CA ARG A 39 -5.91 -0.27 12.36
C ARG A 39 -5.30 1.14 12.34
N GLN A 40 -4.07 1.29 12.81
CA GLN A 40 -3.37 2.59 12.85
C GLN A 40 -3.00 3.14 11.47
N LEU A 41 -2.82 2.25 10.49
CA LEU A 41 -2.50 2.62 9.11
C LEU A 41 -3.73 2.67 8.19
N ALA A 42 -4.93 2.38 8.71
CA ALA A 42 -6.15 2.39 7.93
C ALA A 42 -6.47 3.83 7.49
N SER A 43 -6.71 4.03 6.20
CA SER A 43 -7.20 5.31 5.66
C SER A 43 -8.56 5.66 6.29
N ALA A 44 -8.95 6.94 6.27
CA ALA A 44 -10.28 7.35 6.73
C ALA A 44 -11.37 6.61 5.94
N GLY A 45 -11.13 6.34 4.65
CA GLY A 45 -12.01 5.52 3.81
C GLY A 45 -12.10 4.06 4.21
N ASP A 46 -11.00 3.43 4.60
CA ASP A 46 -11.00 2.05 5.12
C ASP A 46 -11.74 1.95 6.45
N GLN A 47 -11.49 2.90 7.35
CA GLN A 47 -12.18 2.99 8.63
C GLN A 47 -13.67 3.17 8.43
N TRP A 48 -14.08 4.14 7.60
CA TRP A 48 -15.49 4.39 7.26
C TRP A 48 -16.17 3.15 6.68
N ARG A 49 -15.53 2.47 5.72
CA ARG A 49 -16.06 1.23 5.14
C ARG A 49 -16.23 0.14 6.18
N SER A 50 -15.27 -0.02 7.09
CA SER A 50 -15.34 -1.05 8.14
C SER A 50 -16.49 -0.81 9.13
N GLU A 51 -16.82 0.46 9.37
CA GLU A 51 -17.93 0.86 10.24
C GLU A 51 -19.28 0.70 9.53
N VAL A 52 -19.40 1.16 8.28
CA VAL A 52 -20.66 1.10 7.51
C VAL A 52 -21.00 -0.32 7.04
N ALA A 53 -20.02 -1.09 6.55
CA ALA A 53 -20.27 -2.35 5.87
C ALA A 53 -20.64 -3.52 6.80
N GLY A 54 -20.45 -3.40 8.12
CA GLY A 54 -20.59 -4.55 9.00
C GLY A 54 -20.96 -4.28 10.45
N ARG A 55 -21.02 -3.02 10.89
CA ARG A 55 -21.23 -2.71 12.30
C ARG A 55 -22.57 -2.00 12.52
N ARG A 56 -23.52 -2.73 13.11
CA ARG A 56 -24.71 -2.10 13.70
C ARG A 56 -24.29 -1.23 14.89
N PRO A 57 -25.01 -0.14 15.21
CA PRO A 57 -24.71 0.66 16.38
C PRO A 57 -24.81 -0.19 17.65
N CYS A 58 -23.86 0.00 18.56
CA CYS A 58 -23.82 -0.72 19.82
C CYS A 58 -24.90 -0.22 20.77
N TRP A 59 -25.95 -1.01 20.99
CA TRP A 59 -26.97 -0.70 22.00
C TRP A 59 -26.34 -0.46 23.38
N ARG A 60 -25.37 -1.30 23.77
CA ARG A 60 -24.80 -1.29 25.14
C ARG A 60 -24.02 -0.01 25.45
N LEU A 61 -23.54 0.70 24.43
CA LEU A 61 -22.87 1.97 24.61
C LEU A 61 -23.81 3.03 25.21
N SER A 62 -25.10 2.99 24.87
CA SER A 62 -26.11 3.92 25.41
C SER A 62 -26.53 3.62 26.86
N THR A 63 -26.03 2.53 27.45
CA THR A 63 -26.34 2.20 28.86
C THR A 63 -25.39 2.94 29.80
N PRO A 64 -25.81 3.32 31.03
CA PRO A 64 -24.96 4.05 31.97
C PRO A 64 -23.73 3.25 32.44
N ALA A 65 -23.74 1.92 32.27
CA ALA A 65 -22.60 1.05 32.52
C ALA A 65 -21.56 1.05 31.38
N GLY A 66 -21.90 1.59 30.21
CA GLY A 66 -21.07 1.56 29.01
C GLY A 66 -20.97 0.17 28.36
N CYS A 67 -20.26 0.10 27.23
CA CYS A 67 -19.99 -1.17 26.57
C CYS A 67 -18.84 -1.92 27.28
N PRO A 68 -19.04 -3.17 27.76
CA PRO A 68 -17.99 -3.92 28.45
C PRO A 68 -16.86 -4.37 27.51
N PHE A 69 -17.06 -4.28 26.20
CA PHE A 69 -16.08 -4.70 25.19
C PHE A 69 -15.14 -3.58 24.73
N GLY A 70 -15.36 -2.33 25.14
CA GLY A 70 -14.53 -1.19 24.74
C GLY A 70 -14.35 -1.11 23.22
N ASP A 71 -13.11 -0.90 22.78
CA ASP A 71 -12.74 -0.71 21.37
C ASP A 71 -12.76 -2.01 20.54
N ASP A 72 -12.74 -3.17 21.19
CA ASP A 72 -12.89 -4.47 20.54
C ASP A 72 -14.36 -4.88 20.38
N CYS A 73 -15.30 -3.97 20.64
CA CYS A 73 -16.71 -4.21 20.37
C CYS A 73 -16.94 -4.49 18.88
N ARG A 74 -17.72 -5.54 18.58
CA ARG A 74 -18.12 -5.87 17.21
C ARG A 74 -19.15 -4.88 16.62
N PHE A 75 -19.76 -4.06 17.46
CA PHE A 75 -20.75 -3.06 17.08
C PHE A 75 -20.09 -1.68 17.00
N SER A 76 -20.66 -0.78 16.20
CA SER A 76 -20.10 0.56 16.02
C SER A 76 -20.35 1.38 17.28
N HIS A 77 -19.33 2.09 17.74
CA HIS A 77 -19.40 3.06 18.82
C HIS A 77 -19.47 4.50 18.31
N LEU A 78 -19.42 4.70 16.99
CA LEU A 78 -19.51 6.02 16.38
C LEU A 78 -20.95 6.50 16.41
N SER A 79 -21.14 7.74 16.83
CA SER A 79 -22.37 8.48 16.60
C SER A 79 -22.56 8.79 15.11
N PRO A 80 -23.79 9.10 14.68
CA PRO A 80 -24.06 9.47 13.28
C PRO A 80 -23.19 10.65 12.81
N GLU A 81 -22.98 11.65 13.67
CA GLU A 81 -22.15 12.82 13.38
C GLU A 81 -20.67 12.46 13.17
N GLU A 82 -20.14 11.55 13.99
CA GLU A 82 -18.76 11.07 13.85
C GLU A 82 -18.56 10.25 12.58
N LEU A 83 -19.58 9.47 12.19
CA LEU A 83 -19.57 8.71 10.96
C LEU A 83 -19.62 9.61 9.72
N GLU A 84 -20.40 10.70 9.78
CA GLU A 84 -20.42 11.73 8.73
C GLU A 84 -19.10 12.47 8.61
N ARG A 85 -18.47 12.82 9.75
CA ARG A 85 -17.13 13.42 9.76
C ARG A 85 -16.11 12.49 9.11
N LEU A 86 -16.09 11.22 9.50
CA LEU A 86 -15.19 10.22 8.94
C LEU A 86 -15.41 10.01 7.45
N ARG A 87 -16.67 10.08 6.99
CA ARG A 87 -17.01 10.05 5.56
C ARG A 87 -16.43 11.26 4.82
N ALA A 88 -16.57 12.46 5.37
CA ALA A 88 -16.04 13.68 4.76
C ALA A 88 -14.51 13.66 4.69
N GLU A 89 -13.85 13.15 5.75
CA GLU A 89 -12.40 12.92 5.76
C GLU A 89 -11.99 11.90 4.69
N ALA A 90 -12.74 10.80 4.56
CA ALA A 90 -12.51 9.79 3.52
C ALA A 90 -12.64 10.36 2.10
N GLU A 91 -13.61 11.24 1.87
CA GLU A 91 -13.82 11.91 0.59
C GLU A 91 -12.69 12.92 0.29
N ALA A 92 -12.23 13.65 1.30
CA ALA A 92 -11.10 14.57 1.18
C ALA A 92 -9.77 13.85 0.93
N GLU A 93 -9.54 12.71 1.59
CA GLU A 93 -8.37 11.84 1.39
C GLU A 93 -8.42 11.17 0.01
N HIS A 94 -9.59 10.69 -0.42
CA HIS A 94 -9.81 10.09 -1.73
C HIS A 94 -9.86 11.13 -2.86
N ARG A 95 -9.03 12.18 -2.79
CA ARG A 95 -8.79 13.02 -3.96
C ARG A 95 -8.31 12.09 -5.08
N PRO A 96 -9.07 11.95 -6.19
CA PRO A 96 -8.61 11.12 -7.29
C PRO A 96 -7.27 11.68 -7.76
N PRO A 97 -6.32 10.80 -8.15
CA PRO A 97 -5.11 11.30 -8.78
C PRO A 97 -5.51 12.22 -9.93
N PRO A 98 -4.80 13.34 -10.14
CA PRO A 98 -5.12 14.27 -11.21
C PRO A 98 -5.20 13.51 -12.53
N SER A 99 -6.09 13.94 -13.44
CA SER A 99 -6.13 13.33 -14.75
C SER A 99 -4.76 13.45 -15.42
N LEU A 100 -4.44 12.57 -16.37
CA LEU A 100 -3.18 12.67 -17.10
C LEU A 100 -3.01 14.07 -17.72
N ALA A 101 -4.09 14.67 -18.21
CA ALA A 101 -4.08 16.03 -18.76
C ALA A 101 -3.76 17.10 -17.70
N ASP A 102 -4.31 16.98 -16.50
CA ASP A 102 -4.02 17.89 -15.38
C ASP A 102 -2.57 17.74 -14.90
N TRP A 103 -2.13 16.50 -14.71
CA TRP A 103 -0.75 16.20 -14.33
C TRP A 103 0.26 16.69 -15.37
N LEU A 104 -0.03 16.57 -16.67
CA LEU A 104 0.83 17.06 -17.74
C LEU A 104 0.90 18.61 -17.78
N ARG A 105 -0.16 19.31 -17.40
CA ARG A 105 -0.19 20.79 -17.31
C ARG A 105 0.59 21.30 -16.12
N GLU A 106 0.41 20.66 -14.97
CA GLU A 106 1.07 21.04 -13.71
C GLU A 106 2.46 20.45 -13.57
N ARG A 107 2.88 19.59 -14.51
CA ARG A 107 4.20 19.01 -14.56
C ARG A 107 5.16 20.19 -14.39
N PRO A 108 5.90 20.28 -13.26
CA PRO A 108 6.90 21.32 -13.14
C PRO A 108 7.74 21.13 -14.40
N ARG A 109 7.85 22.19 -15.21
CA ARG A 109 8.94 22.25 -16.18
C ARG A 109 10.14 21.98 -15.30
N LEU A 110 10.68 20.76 -15.35
CA LEU A 110 11.99 20.47 -14.81
C LEU A 110 12.83 21.44 -15.61
N ALA A 111 13.06 22.61 -15.00
CA ALA A 111 13.38 23.86 -15.67
C ALA A 111 14.36 23.49 -16.74
N GLU A 112 13.94 23.57 -18.03
CA GLU A 112 14.57 22.93 -19.18
C GLU A 112 16.02 22.72 -18.82
N GLN A 113 16.34 21.55 -18.25
CA GLN A 113 17.72 21.30 -17.91
C GLN A 113 18.25 21.24 -19.30
N GLU A 114 18.95 22.32 -19.70
CA GLU A 114 19.59 22.41 -20.99
C GLU A 114 20.21 21.05 -21.14
N VAL A 115 19.63 20.25 -22.04
CA VAL A 115 20.11 18.90 -22.27
C VAL A 115 21.41 19.19 -22.99
N THR A 116 22.46 19.43 -22.21
CA THR A 116 23.79 19.73 -22.66
C THR A 116 24.31 18.41 -23.21
N GLU A 117 23.81 18.02 -24.37
CA GLU A 117 24.23 16.87 -25.18
C GLU A 117 24.76 15.72 -24.33
N GLY A 118 24.01 15.34 -23.28
CA GLY A 118 24.35 14.20 -22.46
C GLY A 118 24.15 12.98 -23.35
N PRO A 119 25.07 11.99 -23.36
CA PRO A 119 24.91 10.83 -24.23
C PRO A 119 23.54 10.24 -23.95
N THR A 120 22.69 10.15 -24.98
CA THR A 120 21.39 9.50 -24.91
C THR A 120 21.65 8.08 -24.43
N VAL A 121 21.46 7.84 -23.12
CA VAL A 121 21.67 6.51 -22.55
C VAL A 121 20.48 5.68 -22.98
N ARG A 122 20.54 5.15 -24.21
CA ARG A 122 19.70 4.03 -24.62
C ARG A 122 19.95 2.94 -23.59
N TRP A 123 18.92 2.63 -22.79
CA TRP A 123 19.01 1.53 -21.85
C TRP A 123 19.47 0.30 -22.62
N ARG A 124 20.51 -0.32 -22.09
CA ARG A 124 21.26 -1.36 -22.76
C ARG A 124 21.23 -2.54 -21.80
N PRO A 125 20.55 -3.66 -22.11
CA PRO A 125 20.41 -4.77 -21.18
C PRO A 125 21.78 -5.28 -20.70
N PRO A 126 21.92 -5.81 -19.48
CA PRO A 126 23.18 -6.37 -18.99
C PRO A 126 23.75 -7.41 -19.98
N PRO A 127 25.08 -7.53 -20.11
CA PRO A 127 25.72 -8.39 -21.11
C PRO A 127 25.30 -9.86 -21.01
N ALA A 128 25.02 -10.35 -19.79
CA ALA A 128 24.47 -11.69 -19.58
C ALA A 128 23.16 -11.92 -20.35
N VAL A 129 22.26 -10.94 -20.35
CA VAL A 129 20.97 -11.01 -21.06
C VAL A 129 21.15 -10.92 -22.58
N ARG A 130 22.16 -10.18 -23.05
CA ARG A 130 22.46 -10.08 -24.49
C ARG A 130 23.02 -11.36 -25.10
N GLN A 131 23.67 -12.18 -24.28
CA GLN A 131 24.35 -13.42 -24.71
C GLN A 131 23.45 -14.65 -24.59
N MET A 132 22.27 -14.53 -23.96
CA MET A 132 21.31 -15.62 -23.87
C MET A 132 20.63 -15.85 -25.24
N ALA A 133 20.71 -17.09 -25.75
CA ALA A 133 19.89 -17.49 -26.88
C ALA A 133 18.41 -17.57 -26.45
N GLY A 134 17.49 -17.00 -27.24
CA GLY A 134 16.04 -17.09 -26.98
C GLY A 134 15.45 -15.99 -26.09
N VAL A 135 16.12 -14.83 -25.95
CA VAL A 135 15.51 -13.67 -25.26
C VAL A 135 14.21 -13.24 -25.96
N THR A 136 13.17 -13.00 -25.15
CA THR A 136 11.89 -12.48 -25.61
C THR A 136 12.08 -11.12 -26.30
N PRO A 137 11.22 -10.76 -27.27
CA PRO A 137 11.36 -9.50 -28.02
C PRO A 137 11.55 -8.25 -27.14
N SER A 138 10.87 -8.19 -25.99
CA SER A 138 10.95 -7.08 -25.03
C SER A 138 12.32 -6.91 -24.35
N LEU A 139 13.17 -7.95 -24.36
CA LEU A 139 14.50 -7.94 -23.74
C LEU A 139 15.64 -7.77 -24.76
N ARG A 140 15.30 -7.64 -26.04
CA ARG A 140 16.26 -7.31 -27.09
C ARG A 140 16.54 -5.81 -27.08
N PRO A 141 17.78 -5.38 -27.35
CA PRO A 141 18.07 -3.95 -27.50
C PRO A 141 17.16 -3.33 -28.56
N LEU A 142 16.55 -2.17 -28.25
CA LEU A 142 15.75 -1.42 -29.22
C LEU A 142 16.71 -0.82 -30.27
N GLU A 143 16.76 -1.42 -31.45
CA GLU A 143 17.55 -0.89 -32.56
C GLU A 143 16.93 0.42 -33.05
N ALA A 144 17.76 1.37 -33.47
CA ALA A 144 17.32 2.71 -33.89
C ALA A 144 16.34 2.69 -35.08
N ALA A 145 16.27 1.57 -35.81
CA ALA A 145 15.40 1.36 -36.95
C ALA A 145 14.00 0.81 -36.59
N VAL A 146 13.69 0.61 -35.31
CA VAL A 146 12.34 0.19 -34.89
C VAL A 146 11.38 1.36 -35.10
N ALA A 147 10.71 1.29 -36.24
CA ALA A 147 9.98 2.38 -36.85
C ALA A 147 8.69 2.76 -36.08
N PRO A 148 8.17 3.97 -36.31
CA PRO A 148 6.97 4.50 -35.66
C PRO A 148 5.71 3.61 -35.77
N HIS A 149 5.69 2.61 -36.66
CA HIS A 149 4.59 1.66 -36.79
C HIS A 149 4.44 0.74 -35.57
N LEU A 150 5.51 0.46 -34.82
CA LEU A 150 5.44 -0.42 -33.64
C LEU A 150 4.74 0.24 -32.43
N ILE A 151 4.53 1.56 -32.48
CA ILE A 151 3.79 2.34 -31.47
C ILE A 151 2.33 2.56 -31.93
N ALA A 152 2.05 2.52 -33.23
CA ALA A 152 0.72 2.80 -33.78
C ALA A 152 -0.34 1.73 -33.44
N ASP A 153 0.07 0.50 -33.14
CA ASP A 153 -0.83 -0.60 -32.77
C ASP A 153 -1.20 -0.61 -31.27
N TRP A 154 -0.64 0.32 -30.48
CA TRP A 154 -0.96 0.53 -29.08
C TRP A 154 -1.94 1.70 -29.00
N GLY A 155 -3.20 1.42 -29.36
CA GLY A 155 -4.29 2.39 -29.43
C GLY A 155 -4.47 3.26 -28.18
#